data_AF-A0A6L6PF64-F1
#
_entry.id   AF-A0A6L6PF64-F1
#
_cell.length_a   1.000
_cell.length_b   1.000
_cell.length_c   1.000
_cell.angle_alpha   90.00
_cell.angle_beta   90.00
_cell.angle_gamma   90.00
#
_symmetry.space_group_name_H-M   'P 1'
#
loop_
_entity.id
_entity.type
_entity.pdbx_description
1 polymer ?
#
loop_
_entity_poly.entity_id
_entity_poly.type
_entity_poly.pdbx_seq_one_letter_code
_entity_poly.pdbx_strand_id
1 'polypeptide(L)' 'MSEWLHMGGYALYVWGAIGAALLLPVCESVALRLRRRAALEQLKHQQDHDET' A
#
# COMPACT_ATOMS: atom_id res chain seq x y z
N MET A 1 -15.41 -27.41 -10.26
CA MET A 1 -14.67 -26.25 -9.72
C MET A 1 -13.94 -25.39 -10.76
N SER A 2 -13.81 -25.81 -12.02
CA SER A 2 -13.11 -25.04 -13.09
C SER A 2 -14.04 -24.24 -14.00
N GLU A 3 -15.36 -24.37 -13.83
CA GLU A 3 -16.40 -23.70 -14.65
C GLU A 3 -16.37 -22.17 -14.50
N TRP A 4 -15.90 -21.66 -13.35
CA TRP A 4 -15.75 -20.23 -13.05
C TRP A 4 -14.62 -19.55 -13.81
N LEU A 5 -13.61 -20.31 -14.24
CA LEU A 5 -12.52 -19.83 -15.12
C LEU A 5 -12.93 -19.89 -16.60
N HIS A 6 -13.89 -20.74 -16.94
CA HIS A 6 -14.36 -20.96 -18.31
C HIS A 6 -15.48 -19.99 -18.75
N MET A 7 -16.19 -19.34 -17.81
CA MET A 7 -17.06 -18.17 -18.08
C MET A 7 -16.25 -16.86 -18.13
N GLY A 8 -15.21 -16.86 -18.96
CA GLY A 8 -14.65 -15.73 -19.73
C GLY A 8 -14.63 -14.28 -19.23
N GLY A 9 -14.57 -13.94 -17.93
CA GLY A 9 -14.21 -12.55 -17.56
C GLY A 9 -14.68 -12.00 -16.22
N TYR A 10 -15.60 -12.66 -15.50
CA TYR A 10 -16.14 -12.09 -14.25
C TYR A 10 -15.11 -12.02 -13.13
N ALA A 11 -14.22 -13.01 -13.03
CA ALA A 11 -13.16 -13.00 -12.02
C ALA A 11 -12.22 -11.79 -12.22
N LEU A 12 -11.82 -11.49 -13.45
CA LEU A 12 -10.99 -10.33 -13.76
C LEU A 12 -11.71 -9.01 -13.46
N TYR A 13 -13.02 -8.92 -13.69
CA TYR A 13 -13.81 -7.73 -13.36
C TYR A 13 -13.95 -7.52 -11.85
N VAL A 14 -14.25 -8.57 -11.09
CA VAL A 14 -14.36 -8.52 -9.63
C VAL A 14 -12.99 -8.21 -9.00
N TRP A 15 -11.93 -8.86 -9.46
CA TRP A 15 -10.57 -8.56 -9.00
C TRP A 15 -10.10 -7.16 -9.41
N GLY A 16 -10.50 -6.67 -10.59
CA GLY A 16 -10.24 -5.30 -11.01
C GLY A 16 -10.96 -4.27 -10.14
N ALA A 17 -12.25 -4.49 -9.84
CA ALA A 17 -13.04 -3.60 -8.97
C ALA A 17 -12.59 -3.66 -7.51
N ILE A 18 -12.30 -4.83 -6.96
CA ILE A 18 -11.72 -5.00 -5.62
C ILE A 18 -10.33 -4.39 -5.57
N GLY A 19 -9.50 -4.62 -6.59
CA GLY A 19 -8.17 -4.03 -6.71
C GLY A 19 -8.24 -2.49 -6.78
N ALA A 20 -9.15 -1.93 -7.56
CA ALA A 20 -9.38 -0.49 -7.67
C ALA A 20 -9.93 0.12 -6.38
N ALA A 21 -10.87 -0.56 -5.70
CA ALA A 21 -11.41 -0.14 -4.42
C ALA A 21 -10.36 -0.18 -3.29
N LEU A 22 -9.49 -1.19 -3.31
CA LEU A 22 -8.36 -1.31 -2.37
C LEU A 22 -7.19 -0.39 -2.74
N LEU A 23 -7.10 0.07 -3.98
CA LEU A 23 -6.00 0.93 -4.44
C LEU A 23 -5.91 2.22 -3.61
N LEU A 24 -7.06 2.82 -3.32
CA LEU A 24 -7.13 4.07 -2.56
C LEU A 24 -6.60 3.93 -1.12
N PRO A 25 -7.10 3.00 -0.27
CA PRO A 25 -6.55 2.81 1.07
C PRO A 25 -5.13 2.24 1.06
N VAL A 26 -4.73 1.48 0.04
CA VAL A 26 -3.34 1.00 -0.11
C VAL A 26 -2.40 2.17 -0.37
N CYS A 27 -2.74 3.07 -1.29
CA CYS A 27 -1.97 4.29 -1.54
C CYS A 27 -1.84 5.14 -0.28
N GLU A 28 -2.93 5.36 0.44
CA GLU A 28 -2.91 6.13 1.69
C GLU A 28 -2.06 5.45 2.77
N SER A 29 -2.17 4.13 2.91
CA SER A 29 -1.36 3.33 3.85
C SER A 29 0.14 3.38 3.52
N VAL A 30 0.49 3.31 2.23
CA VAL A 30 1.88 3.43 1.77
C VAL A 30 2.41 4.84 2.02
N ALA A 31 1.64 5.87 1.66
CA ALA A 31 2.02 7.27 1.90
C ALA A 31 2.20 7.55 3.40
N LEU A 32 1.31 7.04 4.25
CA LEU A 32 1.41 7.15 5.70
C LEU A 32 2.65 6.43 6.23
N ARG A 33 2.96 5.23 5.74
CA ARG A 33 4.18 4.51 6.10
C ARG A 33 5.45 5.25 5.69
N LEU A 34 5.48 5.82 4.49
CA LEU A 34 6.61 6.64 4.03
C LEU A 34 6.80 7.87 4.91
N ARG A 35 5.72 8.58 5.24
CA ARG A 35 5.76 9.72 6.16
C ARG A 35 6.27 9.34 7.55
N ARG A 36 5.80 8.21 8.09
CA ARG A 36 6.28 7.69 9.39
C ARG A 36 7.77 7.36 9.35
N ARG A 37 8.26 6.76 8.25
CA ARG A 37 9.69 6.47 8.08
C ARG A 37 10.51 7.75 7.99
N ALA A 38 10.06 8.73 7.20
CA ALA A 38 10.75 10.02 7.09
C ALA A 38 10.83 10.76 8.44
N ALA A 39 9.75 10.78 9.22
CA ALA A 39 9.75 11.38 10.55
C ALA A 39 10.70 10.66 11.52
N LEU A 40 10.72 9.31 11.50
CA LEU A 40 11.66 8.53 12.31
C LEU A 40 13.12 8.75 11.89
N GLU A 41 13.37 8.90 10.59
CA GLU A 41 14.70 9.17 10.06
C GLU A 41 15.20 10.55 10.48
N GLN A 42 14.32 11.56 10.49
CA GLN A 42 14.64 12.90 11.01
C GLN A 42 14.94 12.87 12.51
N LEU A 43 14.16 12.14 13.31
CA LEU A 43 14.45 11.98 14.74
C LEU A 43 15.81 11.33 14.97
N LYS A 44 16.14 10.28 14.21
CA LYS A 44 17.45 9.64 14.27
C LYS A 44 18.59 10.60 13.91
N HIS A 45 18.40 11.42 12.87
CA HIS A 45 19.41 12.40 12.46
C HIS A 45 19.59 13.53 13.50
N GLN A 46 18.52 13.93 14.19
CA GLN A 46 18.65 14.94 15.24
C GLN A 46 19.30 14.41 16.52
N GLN A 47 19.06 13.15 16.89
CA GLN A 47 19.76 12.56 18.04
C GLN A 47 21.27 12.41 17.79
N ASP A 48 21.66 12.08 16.56
CA ASP A 48 23.08 11.96 16.17
C ASP A 48 23.79 13.33 16.21
N HIS A 49 23.11 14.41 15.83
CA HIS A 49 23.66 15.76 15.83
C HIS A 49 23.75 16.41 17.22
N ASP A 50 22.98 15.94 18.21
CA ASP A 50 23.04 16.43 19.60
C ASP A 50 24.13 15.70 20.45
N GLU A 51 24.70 14.60 19.95
CA GLU A 51 25.74 13.82 20.66
C GLU A 51 27.19 14.27 20.35
N THR A 52 27.42 15.13 19.34
CA THR A 52 28.75 15.63 18.95
C THR A 52 29.03 17.05 19.41
#